data_AF-A0A8E5UD68-F1
#
_entry.id   AF-A0A8E5UD68-F1
#
_cell.length_a   1.000
_cell.length_b   1.000
_cell.length_c   1.000
_cell.angle_alpha   90.00
_cell.angle_beta   90.00
_cell.angle_gamma   90.00
#
_symmetry.space_group_name_H-M   'P 1'
#
loop_
_entity.id
_entity.type
_entity.pdbx_description
1 polymer ?
#
loop_
_entity_poly.entity_id
_entity_poly.type
_entity_poly.pdbx_seq_one_letter_code
_entity_poly.pdbx_strand_id
1 'polypeptide(L)'
;MFIYASGGNGGSAGGACANTSRLQGYVGGTLISVNASNNPAYGKTAFISFAVPAGTSYQITSYPTENTSCGAGVFSVFGYQT
;
A
#
# COMPACT_ATOMS: atom_id res chain seq x y z
N MET A 1 3.53 12.18 -14.25
CA MET A 1 3.66 12.27 -12.78
C MET A 1 4.19 10.95 -12.26
N PHE A 2 5.05 10.97 -11.25
CA PHE A 2 5.42 9.78 -10.48
C PHE A 2 4.71 9.78 -9.14
N ILE A 3 4.21 8.62 -8.74
CA ILE A 3 3.56 8.39 -7.47
C ILE A 3 4.45 7.50 -6.61
N TYR A 4 4.63 7.90 -5.36
CA TYR A 4 5.26 7.12 -4.30
C TYR A 4 4.25 6.97 -3.18
N ALA A 5 3.96 5.72 -2.80
CA ALA A 5 3.01 5.46 -1.74
C ALA A 5 3.60 4.48 -0.72
N SER A 6 3.25 4.70 0.53
CA SER A 6 3.52 3.80 1.63
C SER A 6 2.25 3.50 2.39
N GLY A 7 2.14 2.28 2.89
CA GLY A 7 0.98 1.88 3.65
C GLY A 7 1.15 0.53 4.32
N GLY A 8 0.30 0.26 5.30
CA GLY A 8 0.32 -0.99 6.05
C GLY A 8 -0.43 -0.84 7.36
N ASN A 9 -0.19 -1.76 8.29
CA ASN A 9 -0.85 -1.72 9.59
C ASN A 9 -0.22 -0.66 10.51
N GLY A 10 -1.07 0.09 11.22
CA GLY A 10 -0.63 1.16 12.13
C GLY A 10 0.04 0.67 13.42
N GLY A 11 0.18 -0.66 13.59
CA GLY A 11 0.94 -1.25 14.68
C GLY A 11 0.20 -1.42 16.00
N SER A 12 -1.08 -1.06 16.06
CA SER A 12 -1.93 -1.30 17.23
C SER A 12 -2.55 -2.70 17.25
N ALA A 13 -2.45 -3.42 16.13
CA ALA A 13 -3.01 -4.76 15.99
C ALA A 13 -1.99 -5.82 16.42
N GLY A 14 -2.40 -6.79 17.24
CA GLY A 14 -1.55 -7.90 17.67
C GLY A 14 -1.63 -9.12 16.75
N GLY A 15 -0.78 -10.12 17.01
CA GLY A 15 -0.86 -11.43 16.35
C GLY A 15 -0.62 -11.35 14.84
N ALA A 16 -1.50 -11.99 14.07
CA ALA A 16 -1.41 -12.05 12.61
C ALA A 16 -1.44 -10.67 11.94
N CYS A 17 -2.02 -9.66 12.59
CA CYS A 17 -2.09 -8.30 12.08
C CYS A 17 -0.89 -7.41 12.45
N ALA A 18 0.09 -7.90 13.22
CA ALA A 18 1.11 -7.02 13.81
C ALA A 18 1.95 -6.27 12.78
N ASN A 19 2.44 -6.98 11.76
CA ASN A 19 3.30 -6.41 10.73
C ASN A 19 2.90 -6.78 9.31
N THR A 20 1.74 -7.41 9.10
CA THR A 20 1.25 -7.67 7.74
C THR A 20 0.92 -6.36 7.02
N SER A 21 1.26 -6.29 5.74
CA SER A 21 0.99 -5.13 4.90
C SER A 21 0.76 -5.54 3.46
N ARG A 22 -0.07 -4.80 2.74
CA ARG A 22 -0.28 -4.93 1.31
C ARG A 22 -0.66 -3.58 0.72
N LEU A 23 0.03 -3.24 -0.36
CA LEU A 23 -0.17 -2.00 -1.08
C LEU A 23 -0.26 -2.31 -2.57
N GLN A 24 -1.32 -1.80 -3.21
CA GLN A 24 -1.58 -2.00 -4.64
C GLN A 24 -1.78 -0.64 -5.32
N GLY A 25 -1.14 -0.46 -6.47
CA GLY A 25 -1.25 0.73 -7.31
C GLY A 25 -1.86 0.38 -8.66
N TYR A 26 -2.89 1.12 -9.04
CA TYR A 26 -3.59 1.00 -10.30
C TYR A 26 -3.46 2.28 -11.12
N VAL A 27 -3.36 2.14 -12.43
CA VAL A 27 -3.38 3.26 -13.39
C VAL A 27 -4.34 2.88 -14.52
N GLY A 28 -5.34 3.73 -14.77
CA GLY A 28 -6.38 3.43 -15.76
C GLY A 28 -7.15 2.14 -15.46
N GLY A 29 -7.29 1.77 -14.19
CA GLY A 29 -7.93 0.53 -13.75
C GLY A 29 -7.05 -0.73 -13.84
N THR A 30 -5.85 -0.65 -14.40
CA THR A 30 -4.92 -1.79 -14.48
C THR A 30 -4.00 -1.81 -13.28
N LEU A 31 -3.77 -2.98 -12.67
CA LEU A 31 -2.80 -3.15 -11.57
C LEU A 31 -1.38 -3.03 -12.14
N ILE A 32 -0.61 -2.06 -11.67
CA ILE A 32 0.75 -1.77 -12.18
C ILE A 32 1.82 -2.09 -11.14
N SER A 33 1.47 -2.00 -9.86
CA SER A 33 2.43 -2.23 -8.77
C SER A 33 1.76 -2.88 -7.58
N VAL A 34 2.44 -3.85 -6.97
CA VAL A 34 2.01 -4.50 -5.74
C VAL A 34 3.23 -4.79 -4.87
N ASN A 35 3.09 -4.54 -3.58
CA ASN A 35 4.04 -4.97 -2.57
C ASN A 35 3.26 -5.47 -1.35
N ALA A 36 3.62 -6.64 -0.83
CA ALA A 36 2.91 -7.28 0.27
C ALA A 36 3.87 -8.08 1.16
N SER A 37 3.62 -8.05 2.46
CA SER A 37 4.24 -8.90 3.47
C SER A 37 3.13 -9.54 4.31
N ASN A 38 3.12 -10.87 4.35
CA ASN A 38 2.27 -11.64 5.26
C ASN A 38 2.99 -12.01 6.56
N ASN A 39 4.16 -11.43 6.82
CA ASN A 39 4.96 -11.74 7.99
C ASN A 39 4.45 -10.95 9.21
N PRO A 40 3.89 -11.59 10.24
CA PRO A 40 3.45 -10.87 11.43
C PRO A 40 4.62 -10.36 12.28
N ALA A 41 5.84 -10.83 12.07
CA ALA A 41 7.04 -10.37 12.79
C ALA A 41 7.74 -9.17 12.14
N TYR A 42 7.60 -8.96 10.82
CA TYR A 42 8.33 -7.93 10.06
C TYR A 42 7.54 -7.38 8.87
N GLY A 43 7.95 -6.23 8.32
CA GLY A 43 7.34 -5.71 7.08
C GLY A 43 6.05 -4.93 7.29
N LYS A 44 5.95 -4.19 8.41
CA LYS A 44 4.79 -3.38 8.82
C LYS A 44 4.28 -2.43 7.75
N THR A 45 5.18 -1.93 6.90
CA THR A 45 4.89 -0.95 5.85
C THR A 45 5.38 -1.48 4.52
N ALA A 46 4.49 -1.50 3.54
CA ALA A 46 4.78 -1.74 2.14
C ALA A 46 4.97 -0.40 1.41
N PHE A 47 5.78 -0.43 0.36
CA PHE A 47 6.08 0.72 -0.48
C PHE A 47 5.91 0.35 -1.95
N ILE A 48 5.30 1.25 -2.72
CA ILE A 48 5.18 1.14 -4.17
C ILE A 48 5.54 2.48 -4.83
N SER A 49 6.07 2.42 -6.04
CA SER A 49 6.23 3.57 -6.91
C SER A 49 5.86 3.21 -8.35
N PHE A 50 5.21 4.14 -9.04
CA PHE A 50 4.79 3.95 -10.42
C PHE A 50 4.58 5.28 -11.14
N ALA A 51 4.72 5.26 -12.47
CA ALA A 51 4.43 6.39 -13.33
C ALA A 51 2.94 6.44 -13.67
N VAL A 52 2.37 7.65 -13.73
CA VAL A 52 1.01 7.91 -14.20
C VAL A 52 1.10 8.72 -15.49
N PRO A 53 0.68 8.14 -16.64
CA PRO A 53 0.57 8.85 -17.91
C PRO A 53 -0.40 10.03 -17.83
N ALA A 54 -0.18 11.04 -18.67
CA ALA A 54 -1.06 12.19 -18.74
C ALA A 54 -2.50 11.78 -19.08
N GLY A 55 -3.48 12.43 -18.45
CA GLY A 55 -4.90 12.15 -18.67
C GLY A 55 -5.40 10.83 -18.08
N THR A 56 -4.58 10.09 -17.31
CA THR A 56 -4.97 8.81 -16.70
C THR A 56 -5.17 8.95 -15.19
N SER A 57 -6.24 8.34 -14.67
CA SER A 57 -6.48 8.26 -13.22
C SER A 57 -5.64 7.15 -12.58
N TYR A 58 -5.30 7.34 -11.30
CA TYR A 58 -4.66 6.30 -10.50
C TYR A 58 -5.47 6.01 -9.23
N GLN A 59 -5.31 4.80 -8.70
CA GLN A 59 -5.87 4.39 -7.43
C GLN A 59 -4.79 3.66 -6.63
N ILE A 60 -4.74 3.90 -5.33
CA ILE A 60 -3.89 3.14 -4.43
C ILE A 60 -4.78 2.53 -3.35
N THR A 61 -4.56 1.25 -3.06
CA THR A 61 -5.28 0.54 -2.01
C THR A 61 -4.27 -0.03 -1.03
N SER A 62 -4.42 0.33 0.24
CA SER A 62 -3.61 -0.15 1.37
C SER A 62 -4.49 -0.99 2.29
N TYR A 63 -4.07 -2.22 2.58
CA TYR A 63 -4.76 -3.14 3.46
C TYR A 63 -3.78 -4.17 4.01
N PRO A 64 -4.04 -4.80 5.16
CA PRO A 64 -3.27 -5.97 5.58
C PRO A 64 -3.49 -7.15 4.64
N THR A 65 -2.57 -8.12 4.59
CA THR A 65 -2.79 -9.40 3.87
C THR A 65 -3.77 -10.33 4.60
N GLU A 66 -4.17 -9.97 5.81
CA GLU A 66 -5.13 -10.73 6.60
C GLU A 66 -6.56 -10.58 6.06
N ASN A 67 -7.33 -11.67 6.09
CA ASN A 67 -8.74 -11.70 5.68
C ASN A 67 -9.68 -11.20 6.80
N THR A 68 -9.17 -10.44 7.77
CA THR A 68 -9.93 -9.89 8.88
C THR A 68 -9.53 -8.44 9.14
N SER A 69 -10.38 -7.71 9.87
CA SER A 69 -10.12 -6.31 10.22
C SER A 69 -8.98 -6.21 11.23
N CYS A 70 -7.87 -5.58 10.83
CA CYS A 70 -6.69 -5.33 11.66
C CYS A 70 -6.69 -3.93 12.30
N GLY A 71 -7.84 -3.25 12.36
CA GLY A 71 -7.91 -1.89 12.88
C GLY A 71 -7.29 -0.84 11.96
N ALA A 72 -6.86 0.29 12.54
CA ALA A 72 -6.36 1.42 11.76
C ALA A 72 -4.97 1.15 11.13
N GLY A 73 -4.87 1.46 9.84
CA GLY A 73 -3.62 1.43 9.08
C GLY A 73 -2.88 2.76 9.09
N VAL A 74 -1.67 2.74 8.51
CA VAL A 74 -0.96 3.94 8.06
C VAL A 74 -1.03 4.03 6.55
N PHE A 75 -1.08 5.26 6.03
CA PHE A 75 -1.12 5.50 4.59
C PHE A 75 -0.53 6.87 4.27
N SER A 76 0.37 6.92 3.30
CA SER A 76 0.97 8.16 2.79
C SER A 76 1.15 8.07 1.28
N VAL A 77 0.92 9.18 0.60
CA VAL A 77 1.09 9.31 -0.84
C VAL A 77 1.81 10.61 -1.13
N PHE A 78 2.84 10.53 -1.97
CA PHE A 78 3.57 11.65 -2.51
C PHE A 78 3.58 11.56 -4.03
N GLY A 79 3.16 12.65 -4.68
CA GLY A 79 3.19 12.78 -6.13
C GLY A 79 4.16 13.88 -6.53
N TYR A 80 5.01 13.62 -7.52
CA TYR A 80 5.85 14.67 -8.10
C TYR A 80 5.87 14.60 -9.63
N GLN A 81 6.16 15.75 -10.22
CA GLN A 81 6.37 15.92 -11.64
C GLN A 81 7.76 16.51 -11.83
N THR A 82 8.58 15.83 -12.63
CA THR A 82 9.85 16.37 -13.15
C THR A 82 9.59 17.22 -14.37
#